data_AF-A0A1Y5F9M0-F1
#
_entry.id   AF-A0A1Y5F9M0-F1
#
_cell.length_a   1.000
_cell.length_b   1.000
_cell.length_c   1.000
_cell.angle_alpha   90.00
_cell.angle_beta   90.00
_cell.angle_gamma   90.00
#
_symmetry.space_group_name_H-M   'P 1'
#
loop_
_entity.id
_entity.type
_entity.pdbx_description
1 polymer ?
#
loop_
_entity_poly.entity_id
_entity_poly.type
_entity_poly.pdbx_seq_one_letter_code
_entity_poly.pdbx_strand_id
1 'polypeptide(L)'
;MAGIGRPKQANPFGGIALKKASSKKSKKNIGDKLNQMAGIRPDKKFIDKRDHNKLGKDGFLKMLGHQLANQDPMKPMDQKQFASDLAQFSQLEQLTSMNTKMDNARKNDTTESKFMAASFIGKEVMSDGTTIKYDGESRNISLPFSLDQPAKNVLIRVYDSKNQLIAQIEKESMGEGSQSVRWDGMALDGNVAVKDNYRFEVTAFDEEMNKFRGKTKSKGLVTGVHFEHGETVLELKNGSKVFLRDVESFGLAKNEQNSAIKNMPGLKKNAAQAYNKVESQVN
;
A
#
# COMPACT_ATOMS: atom_id res chain seq x y z
N MET A 1 -29.12 42.15 -50.58
CA MET A 1 -29.04 42.93 -49.32
C MET A 1 -27.62 42.79 -48.77
N ALA A 2 -27.02 43.93 -48.44
CA ALA A 2 -25.62 44.12 -48.10
C ALA A 2 -25.19 43.39 -46.81
N GLY A 3 -23.91 42.99 -46.77
CA GLY A 3 -23.26 42.48 -45.57
C GLY A 3 -23.02 43.58 -44.54
N ILE A 4 -23.25 43.26 -43.27
CA ILE A 4 -22.84 44.07 -42.13
C ILE A 4 -21.84 43.25 -41.33
N GLY A 5 -20.56 43.47 -41.63
CA GLY A 5 -19.43 42.97 -40.84
C GLY A 5 -19.38 43.68 -39.49
N ARG A 6 -19.15 42.90 -38.42
CA ARG A 6 -18.87 43.45 -37.09
C ARG A 6 -17.52 44.16 -37.11
N PRO A 7 -17.39 45.38 -36.56
CA PRO A 7 -16.09 46.06 -36.48
C PRO A 7 -15.18 45.34 -35.48
N LYS A 8 -13.99 44.93 -35.93
CA LYS A 8 -12.86 44.56 -35.07
C LYS A 8 -12.22 45.84 -34.53
N GLN A 9 -12.58 46.29 -33.33
CA GLN A 9 -11.73 47.23 -32.60
C GLN A 9 -10.56 46.46 -31.97
N ALA A 10 -9.37 46.73 -32.47
CA ALA A 10 -8.13 46.24 -31.89
C ALA A 10 -7.88 46.93 -30.54
N ASN A 11 -7.65 46.14 -29.49
CA ASN A 11 -7.31 46.64 -28.16
C ASN A 11 -5.90 47.27 -28.21
N PRO A 12 -5.74 48.60 -27.98
CA PRO A 12 -4.45 49.28 -28.15
C PRO A 12 -3.48 49.03 -26.98
N PHE A 13 -3.85 48.20 -26.00
CA PHE A 13 -3.06 47.95 -24.79
C PHE A 13 -2.40 46.55 -24.71
N GLY A 14 -2.42 45.76 -25.79
CA GLY A 14 -1.87 44.40 -25.81
C GLY A 14 -0.34 44.28 -25.64
N GLY A 15 0.39 45.40 -25.57
CA GLY A 15 1.86 45.43 -25.54
C GLY A 15 2.53 45.88 -24.24
N ILE A 16 1.78 46.27 -23.20
CA ILE A 16 2.40 46.74 -21.95
C ILE A 16 2.40 45.61 -20.93
N ALA A 17 3.38 44.70 -21.05
CA ALA A 17 3.70 43.77 -19.98
C ALA A 17 4.45 44.52 -18.87
N LEU A 18 3.80 44.71 -17.71
CA LEU A 18 4.46 45.16 -16.48
C LEU A 18 5.64 44.24 -16.16
N LYS A 19 6.85 44.78 -16.20
CA LYS A 19 8.07 44.12 -15.72
C LYS A 19 7.84 43.70 -14.27
N LYS A 20 7.72 42.39 -13.99
CA LYS A 20 7.62 41.87 -12.62
C LYS A 20 8.87 42.31 -11.86
N ALA A 21 8.71 43.26 -10.94
CA ALA A 21 9.73 43.62 -9.99
C ALA A 21 10.02 42.40 -9.10
N SER A 22 11.16 41.75 -9.33
CA SER A 22 11.72 40.74 -8.43
C SER A 22 12.17 41.41 -7.13
N SER A 23 11.23 41.72 -6.25
CA SER A 23 11.50 42.06 -4.85
C SER A 23 11.74 40.77 -4.07
N LYS A 24 12.94 40.18 -4.23
CA LYS A 24 13.46 39.16 -3.32
C LYS A 24 13.87 39.87 -2.02
N LYS A 25 12.89 40.22 -1.17
CA LYS A 25 13.19 40.54 0.25
C LYS A 25 13.59 39.22 0.91
N SER A 26 14.88 38.93 0.88
CA SER A 26 15.50 37.95 1.77
C SER A 26 15.09 38.33 3.19
N LYS A 27 14.22 37.52 3.82
CA LYS A 27 14.09 37.54 5.27
C LYS A 27 15.51 37.30 5.78
N LYS A 28 16.14 38.33 6.37
CA LYS A 28 17.43 38.19 7.02
C LYS A 28 17.26 37.15 8.12
N ASN A 29 17.72 35.94 7.87
CA ASN A 29 17.65 34.87 8.85
C ASN A 29 18.61 35.22 9.99
N ILE A 30 18.35 34.72 11.19
CA ILE A 30 19.19 34.94 12.38
C ILE A 30 20.66 34.62 12.04
N GLY A 31 20.89 33.58 11.22
CA GLY A 31 22.20 33.24 10.69
C GLY A 31 22.93 34.33 9.90
N ASP A 32 22.20 35.09 9.08
CA ASP A 32 22.78 36.20 8.30
C ASP A 32 23.14 37.38 9.20
N LYS A 33 22.35 37.62 10.26
CA LYS A 33 22.64 38.64 11.27
C LYS A 33 23.84 38.26 12.13
N LEU A 34 23.98 36.99 12.50
CA LEU A 34 25.13 36.49 13.27
C LEU A 34 26.43 36.58 12.48
N ASN A 35 26.41 36.23 11.19
CA ASN A 35 27.54 36.44 10.29
C ASN A 35 27.90 37.93 10.10
N GLN A 36 26.92 38.85 10.18
CA GLN A 36 27.17 40.29 10.14
C GLN A 36 27.75 40.82 11.46
N MET A 37 27.33 40.27 12.61
CA MET A 37 27.70 40.76 13.94
C MET A 37 29.07 40.27 14.42
N ALA A 38 29.50 39.08 14.00
CA ALA A 38 30.84 38.56 14.34
C ALA A 38 31.98 39.36 13.69
N GLY A 39 31.68 40.06 12.59
CA GLY A 39 32.69 40.68 11.74
C GLY A 39 33.65 39.65 11.12
N ILE A 40 34.17 39.96 9.95
CA ILE A 40 35.43 39.40 9.42
C ILE A 40 35.33 38.10 8.56
N ARG A 41 35.94 38.25 7.37
CA ARG A 41 36.63 37.34 6.42
C ARG A 41 35.94 36.03 5.95
N PRO A 42 36.07 35.73 4.63
CA PRO A 42 35.36 34.65 3.95
C PRO A 42 35.75 33.22 4.35
N ASP A 43 36.81 33.02 5.15
CA ASP A 43 37.33 31.72 5.58
C ASP A 43 36.68 31.17 6.87
N LYS A 44 35.89 31.97 7.60
CA LYS A 44 35.17 31.55 8.83
C LYS A 44 33.66 31.79 8.75
N LYS A 45 32.98 31.24 7.74
CA LYS A 45 31.51 31.29 7.69
C LYS A 45 30.91 30.33 8.71
N PHE A 46 30.08 30.84 9.61
CA PHE A 46 29.41 30.04 10.65
C PHE A 46 28.26 29.18 10.11
N ILE A 47 27.77 29.46 8.89
CA ILE A 47 26.65 28.78 8.24
C ILE A 47 26.95 28.66 6.74
N ASP A 48 26.89 27.44 6.19
CA ASP A 48 26.90 27.22 4.75
C ASP A 48 25.51 27.57 4.18
N LYS A 49 25.47 28.36 3.10
CA LYS A 49 24.22 28.75 2.44
C LYS A 49 23.45 27.55 1.87
N ARG A 50 24.06 26.36 1.78
CA ARG A 50 23.39 25.14 1.32
C ARG A 50 22.61 24.43 2.43
N ASP A 51 22.99 24.62 3.68
CA ASP A 51 22.34 24.05 4.87
C ASP A 51 21.50 25.12 5.59
N HIS A 52 20.50 25.64 4.88
CA HIS A 52 19.51 26.54 5.44
C HIS A 52 18.58 25.81 6.44
N ASN A 53 19.06 25.50 7.65
CA ASN A 53 18.29 25.44 8.91
C ASN A 53 18.97 24.71 10.09
N LYS A 54 20.19 24.17 9.95
CA LYS A 54 20.83 23.46 11.07
C LYS A 54 21.89 24.33 11.74
N LEU A 55 21.44 25.23 12.62
CA LEU A 55 22.30 25.69 13.69
C LEU A 55 22.32 24.57 14.76
N GLY A 56 23.02 23.48 14.44
CA GLY A 56 23.18 22.34 15.34
C GLY A 56 24.17 22.63 16.47
N LYS A 57 24.44 21.60 17.29
CA LYS A 57 25.44 21.62 18.37
C LYS A 57 26.77 22.30 17.98
N ASP A 58 27.26 22.07 16.76
CA ASP A 58 28.55 22.60 16.28
C ASP A 58 28.53 24.11 15.99
N GLY A 59 27.41 24.64 15.50
CA GLY A 59 27.24 26.08 15.29
C GLY A 59 27.13 26.84 16.61
N PHE A 60 26.46 26.24 17.58
CA PHE A 60 26.34 26.76 18.93
C PHE A 60 27.68 26.71 19.70
N LEU A 61 28.41 25.58 19.66
CA LEU A 61 29.73 25.46 20.31
C LEU A 61 30.76 26.44 19.73
N LYS A 62 30.68 26.75 18.43
CA LYS A 62 31.52 27.78 17.80
C LYS A 62 31.16 29.19 18.28
N MET A 63 29.87 29.49 18.44
CA MET A 63 29.42 30.76 19.03
C MET A 63 29.85 30.88 20.50
N LEU A 64 29.77 29.79 21.26
CA LEU A 64 30.18 29.72 22.66
C LEU A 64 31.70 29.93 22.82
N GLY A 65 32.51 29.26 22.01
CA GLY A 65 33.97 29.46 22.00
C GLY A 65 34.35 30.90 21.66
N HIS A 66 33.58 31.54 20.78
CA HIS A 66 33.81 32.94 20.42
C HIS A 66 33.43 33.92 21.53
N GLN A 67 32.33 33.67 22.24
CA GLN A 67 31.91 34.48 23.39
C GLN A 67 32.87 34.31 24.56
N LEU A 68 33.33 33.09 24.85
CA LEU A 68 34.31 32.82 25.91
C LEU A 68 35.66 33.53 25.64
N ALA A 69 36.09 33.60 24.39
CA ALA A 69 37.32 34.28 23.99
C ALA A 69 37.24 35.82 24.07
N ASN A 70 36.03 36.39 24.09
CA ASN A 70 35.79 37.85 24.04
C ASN A 70 34.96 38.37 25.24
N GLN A 71 34.95 37.67 26.38
CA GLN A 71 34.23 38.15 27.57
C GLN A 71 35.00 39.25 28.31
N ASP A 72 34.25 40.25 28.78
CA ASP A 72 34.70 41.26 29.73
C ASP A 72 34.79 40.63 31.15
N PRO A 73 35.96 40.63 31.81
CA PRO A 73 36.17 40.02 33.13
C PRO A 73 35.23 40.49 34.24
N MET A 74 34.60 41.65 34.06
CA MET A 74 33.77 42.30 35.09
C MET A 74 32.28 41.90 35.05
N LYS A 75 31.83 41.12 34.06
CA LYS A 75 30.44 40.63 33.94
C LYS A 75 30.38 39.19 33.41
N PRO A 76 30.72 38.19 34.22
CA PRO A 76 30.58 36.79 33.80
C PRO A 76 29.08 36.50 33.56
N MET A 77 28.72 36.14 32.33
CA MET A 77 27.37 35.60 32.09
C MET A 77 27.21 34.28 32.87
N ASP A 78 26.00 34.02 33.37
CA ASP A 78 25.69 32.84 34.17
C ASP A 78 25.76 31.57 33.31
N GLN A 79 26.92 30.90 33.36
CA GLN A 79 27.24 29.68 32.63
C GLN A 79 26.23 28.55 32.87
N LYS A 80 25.48 28.59 33.99
CA LYS A 80 24.46 27.59 34.33
C LYS A 80 23.22 27.69 33.44
N GLN A 81 22.77 28.91 33.12
CA GLN A 81 21.61 29.11 32.25
C GLN A 81 21.90 28.60 30.82
N PHE A 82 23.12 28.80 30.33
CA PHE A 82 23.56 28.31 29.03
C PHE A 82 23.69 26.79 28.95
N ALA A 83 24.21 26.15 30.00
CA ALA A 83 24.26 24.69 30.08
C ALA A 83 22.85 24.07 30.06
N SER A 84 21.89 24.74 30.72
CA SER A 84 20.48 24.36 30.70
C SER A 84 19.87 24.48 29.30
N ASP A 85 20.09 25.60 28.61
CA ASP A 85 19.56 25.83 27.27
C ASP A 85 20.18 24.87 26.23
N LEU A 86 21.47 24.55 26.35
CA LEU A 86 22.14 23.56 25.50
C LEU A 86 21.59 22.14 25.74
N ALA A 87 21.34 21.78 27.00
CA ALA A 87 20.75 20.50 27.34
C ALA A 87 19.33 20.37 26.76
N GLN A 88 18.52 21.41 26.83
CA GLN A 88 17.19 21.45 26.21
C GLN A 88 17.25 21.34 24.69
N PHE A 89 18.21 22.04 24.04
CA PHE A 89 18.40 21.94 22.59
C PHE A 89 18.85 20.54 22.15
N SER A 90 19.77 19.92 22.91
CA SER A 90 20.25 18.56 22.67
C SER A 90 19.13 17.53 22.83
N GLN A 91 18.22 17.73 23.79
CA GLN A 91 17.04 16.88 23.96
C GLN A 91 16.07 17.00 22.78
N LEU A 92 15.80 18.22 22.30
CA LEU A 92 14.95 18.44 21.11
C LEU A 92 15.57 17.87 19.83
N GLU A 93 16.88 18.00 19.65
CA GLU A 93 17.61 17.42 18.51
C GLU A 93 17.58 15.88 18.58
N GLN A 94 17.71 15.31 19.78
CA GLN A 94 17.61 13.87 19.99
C GLN A 94 16.19 13.34 19.73
N LEU A 95 15.15 14.05 20.15
CA LEU A 95 13.75 13.73 19.83
C LEU A 95 13.48 13.82 18.32
N THR A 96 13.98 14.86 17.66
CA THR A 96 13.86 15.03 16.21
C THR A 96 14.58 13.91 15.45
N SER A 97 15.76 13.52 15.93
CA SER A 97 16.53 12.39 15.38
C SER A 97 15.83 11.05 15.61
N MET A 98 15.19 10.88 16.77
CA MET A 98 14.40 9.69 17.09
C MET A 98 13.18 9.56 16.17
N ASN A 99 12.44 10.66 15.97
CA ASN A 99 11.33 10.70 15.01
C ASN A 99 11.80 10.36 13.59
N THR A 100 12.94 10.92 13.16
CA THR A 100 13.52 10.63 11.84
C THR A 100 13.92 9.15 11.69
N LYS A 101 14.50 8.55 12.74
CA LYS A 101 14.82 7.12 12.75
C LYS A 101 13.56 6.25 12.74
N MET A 102 12.52 6.64 13.47
CA MET A 102 11.21 5.98 13.47
C MET A 102 10.57 6.00 12.08
N ASP A 103 10.61 7.15 11.39
CA ASP A 103 10.12 7.30 10.01
C ASP A 103 10.93 6.46 9.01
N ASN A 104 12.25 6.34 9.21
CA ASN A 104 13.09 5.51 8.35
C ASN A 104 12.92 4.01 8.62
N ALA A 105 12.65 3.60 9.86
CA ALA A 105 12.30 2.21 10.18
C ALA A 105 11.00 1.78 9.47
N ARG A 106 9.98 2.66 9.44
CA ARG A 106 8.75 2.45 8.66
C ARG A 106 8.99 2.30 7.15
N LYS A 107 10.05 2.91 6.60
CA LYS A 107 10.41 2.73 5.17
C LYS A 107 11.03 1.37 4.89
N ASN A 108 11.78 0.78 5.81
CA ASN A 108 12.33 -0.57 5.63
C ASN A 108 11.23 -1.64 5.61
N ASP A 109 10.16 -1.44 6.37
CA ASP A 109 8.96 -2.30 6.38
C ASP A 109 8.32 -2.44 4.99
N THR A 110 8.41 -1.39 4.16
CA THR A 110 7.88 -1.41 2.79
C THR A 110 8.69 -2.30 1.84
N THR A 111 9.97 -2.57 2.10
CA THR A 111 10.79 -3.44 1.25
C THR A 111 10.52 -4.91 1.54
N GLU A 112 10.40 -5.28 2.81
CA GLU A 112 10.03 -6.63 3.22
C GLU A 112 8.62 -7.01 2.75
N SER A 113 7.67 -6.07 2.92
CA SER A 113 6.30 -6.21 2.40
C SER A 113 6.27 -6.43 0.88
N LYS A 114 7.16 -5.76 0.13
CA LYS A 114 7.27 -5.95 -1.33
C LYS A 114 7.68 -7.38 -1.71
N PHE A 115 8.67 -7.95 -1.02
CA PHE A 115 9.11 -9.31 -1.27
C PHE A 115 8.04 -10.35 -0.90
N MET A 116 7.37 -10.17 0.24
CA MET A 116 6.26 -11.05 0.63
C MET A 116 5.12 -10.98 -0.38
N ALA A 117 4.76 -9.78 -0.83
CA ALA A 117 3.70 -9.59 -1.81
C ALA A 117 4.00 -10.23 -3.17
N ALA A 118 5.26 -10.14 -3.64
CA ALA A 118 5.68 -10.79 -4.88
C ALA A 118 5.46 -12.31 -4.85
N SER A 119 5.50 -12.95 -3.68
CA SER A 119 5.22 -14.38 -3.53
C SER A 119 3.77 -14.75 -3.84
N PHE A 120 2.83 -13.79 -3.84
CA PHE A 120 1.42 -14.05 -4.17
C PHE A 120 1.18 -14.14 -5.67
N ILE A 121 2.07 -13.61 -6.51
CA ILE A 121 1.91 -13.67 -7.97
C ILE A 121 1.82 -15.14 -8.41
N GLY A 122 0.79 -15.46 -9.20
CA GLY A 122 0.50 -16.84 -9.64
C GLY A 122 -0.26 -17.68 -8.62
N LYS A 123 -0.46 -17.20 -7.39
CA LYS A 123 -1.30 -17.86 -6.39
C LYS A 123 -2.76 -17.45 -6.54
N GLU A 124 -3.66 -18.36 -6.17
CA GLU A 124 -5.07 -18.06 -5.99
C GLU A 124 -5.27 -17.57 -4.55
N VAL A 125 -5.87 -16.39 -4.39
CA VAL A 125 -6.21 -15.81 -3.08
C VAL A 125 -7.71 -15.88 -2.85
N MET A 126 -8.09 -16.00 -1.58
CA MET A 126 -9.46 -15.89 -1.12
C MET A 126 -9.62 -14.62 -0.27
N SER A 127 -10.63 -13.82 -0.58
CA SER A 127 -10.94 -12.58 0.13
C SER A 127 -12.44 -12.39 0.25
N ASP A 128 -12.85 -11.36 1.00
CA ASP A 128 -14.25 -10.92 0.98
C ASP A 128 -14.66 -10.49 -0.42
N GLY A 129 -15.86 -10.93 -0.83
CA GLY A 129 -16.39 -10.63 -2.16
C GLY A 129 -17.64 -11.44 -2.47
N THR A 130 -18.47 -10.91 -3.34
CA THR A 130 -19.74 -11.54 -3.75
C THR A 130 -19.71 -12.06 -5.19
N THR A 131 -18.64 -11.79 -5.92
CA THR A 131 -18.56 -12.04 -7.37
C THR A 131 -17.74 -13.28 -7.67
N ILE A 132 -18.23 -14.11 -8.58
CA ILE A 132 -17.53 -15.25 -9.16
C ILE A 132 -17.49 -15.09 -10.68
N LYS A 133 -16.34 -15.37 -11.28
CA LYS A 133 -16.20 -15.39 -12.74
C LYS A 133 -16.50 -16.79 -13.25
N TYR A 134 -17.52 -16.92 -14.09
CA TYR A 134 -17.86 -18.18 -14.73
C TYR A 134 -17.41 -18.17 -16.19
N ASP A 135 -16.86 -19.29 -16.67
CA ASP A 135 -16.33 -19.45 -18.02
C ASP A 135 -17.37 -19.93 -19.04
N GLY A 136 -18.55 -20.38 -18.59
CA GLY A 136 -19.61 -20.97 -19.42
C GLY A 136 -19.49 -22.48 -19.63
N GLU A 137 -18.41 -23.10 -19.14
CA GLU A 137 -18.07 -24.50 -19.41
C GLU A 137 -17.91 -25.34 -18.14
N SER A 138 -17.36 -24.74 -17.09
CA SER A 138 -17.12 -25.39 -15.80
C SER A 138 -18.43 -25.92 -15.19
N ARG A 139 -18.38 -27.10 -14.56
CA ARG A 139 -19.54 -27.76 -13.92
C ARG A 139 -19.38 -27.92 -12.40
N ASN A 140 -18.36 -27.31 -11.83
CA ASN A 140 -18.03 -27.43 -10.41
C ASN A 140 -17.46 -26.10 -9.90
N ILE A 141 -18.31 -25.07 -9.93
CA ILE A 141 -17.97 -23.72 -9.50
C ILE A 141 -18.11 -23.66 -7.98
N SER A 142 -17.03 -23.33 -7.29
CA SER A 142 -17.00 -23.20 -5.83
C SER A 142 -17.56 -21.84 -5.42
N LEU A 143 -18.55 -21.85 -4.54
CA LEU A 143 -19.14 -20.68 -3.87
C LEU A 143 -18.72 -20.72 -2.39
N PRO A 144 -17.58 -20.11 -2.03
CA PRO A 144 -17.12 -20.06 -0.65
C PRO A 144 -17.84 -18.96 0.15
N PHE A 145 -18.16 -19.24 1.40
CA PHE A 145 -18.76 -18.29 2.34
C PHE A 145 -18.41 -18.66 3.78
N SER A 146 -18.68 -17.79 4.74
CA SER A 146 -18.59 -18.11 6.16
C SER A 146 -19.90 -17.81 6.89
N LEU A 147 -20.19 -18.62 7.90
CA LEU A 147 -21.33 -18.44 8.80
C LEU A 147 -20.83 -18.08 10.19
N ASP A 148 -21.44 -17.09 10.82
CA ASP A 148 -21.06 -16.65 12.17
C ASP A 148 -21.64 -17.55 13.27
N GLN A 149 -22.60 -18.43 12.92
CA GLN A 149 -23.22 -19.40 13.80
C GLN A 149 -23.75 -20.59 12.96
N PRO A 150 -24.06 -21.76 13.56
CA PRO A 150 -24.65 -22.89 12.84
C PRO A 150 -25.98 -22.53 12.16
N ALA A 151 -26.24 -23.14 11.00
CA ALA A 151 -27.45 -22.94 10.22
C ALA A 151 -28.18 -24.26 9.97
N LYS A 152 -29.48 -24.28 10.27
CA LYS A 152 -30.38 -25.38 9.91
C LYS A 152 -30.63 -25.41 8.41
N ASN A 153 -30.88 -24.24 7.81
CA ASN A 153 -31.11 -24.08 6.37
C ASN A 153 -30.25 -22.95 5.81
N VAL A 154 -29.67 -23.16 4.63
CA VAL A 154 -28.86 -22.18 3.91
C VAL A 154 -29.36 -22.08 2.48
N LEU A 155 -29.70 -20.87 2.07
CA LEU A 155 -30.17 -20.51 0.76
C LEU A 155 -29.13 -19.65 0.05
N ILE A 156 -28.58 -20.18 -1.02
CA ILE A 156 -27.62 -19.50 -1.88
C ILE A 156 -28.32 -19.11 -3.17
N ARG A 157 -28.31 -17.81 -3.50
CA ARG A 157 -28.86 -17.28 -4.74
C ARG A 157 -27.74 -16.73 -5.60
N VAL A 158 -27.72 -17.11 -6.88
CA VAL A 158 -26.74 -16.69 -7.87
C VAL A 158 -27.44 -15.80 -8.90
N TYR A 159 -26.89 -14.62 -9.15
CA TYR A 159 -27.41 -13.60 -10.05
C TYR A 159 -26.39 -13.28 -11.14
N ASP A 160 -26.85 -12.98 -12.35
CA ASP A 160 -25.97 -12.50 -13.42
C ASP A 160 -25.60 -11.01 -13.28
N SER A 161 -24.85 -10.48 -14.24
CA SER A 161 -24.49 -9.05 -14.31
C SER A 161 -25.68 -8.11 -14.48
N LYS A 162 -26.83 -8.61 -14.95
CA LYS A 162 -28.10 -7.89 -15.09
C LYS A 162 -28.98 -8.00 -13.84
N ASN A 163 -28.47 -8.62 -12.77
CA ASN A 163 -29.17 -8.83 -11.51
C ASN A 163 -30.41 -9.75 -11.64
N GLN A 164 -30.42 -10.63 -12.66
CA GLN A 164 -31.44 -11.66 -12.83
C GLN A 164 -31.05 -12.89 -12.01
N LEU A 165 -32.02 -13.58 -11.40
CA LEU A 165 -31.78 -14.81 -10.65
C LEU A 165 -31.51 -15.96 -11.62
N ILE A 166 -30.35 -16.58 -11.50
CA ILE A 166 -29.86 -17.61 -12.43
C ILE A 166 -29.88 -18.98 -11.77
N ALA A 167 -29.51 -19.07 -10.50
CA ALA A 167 -29.55 -20.33 -9.77
C ALA A 167 -29.93 -20.12 -8.31
N GLN A 168 -30.59 -21.12 -7.74
CA GLN A 168 -30.90 -21.21 -6.33
C GLN A 168 -30.42 -22.57 -5.81
N ILE A 169 -29.65 -22.55 -4.74
CA ILE A 169 -29.10 -23.75 -4.11
C ILE A 169 -29.48 -23.75 -2.65
N GLU A 170 -30.06 -24.84 -2.19
CA GLU A 170 -30.45 -25.04 -0.80
C GLU A 170 -29.57 -26.12 -0.16
N LYS A 171 -29.17 -25.85 1.07
CA LYS A 171 -28.41 -26.78 1.93
C LYS A 171 -28.99 -26.79 3.32
N GLU A 172 -28.83 -27.92 3.98
CA GLU A 172 -29.29 -28.14 5.34
C GLU A 172 -28.10 -28.45 6.24
N SER A 173 -28.25 -28.15 7.53
CA SER A 173 -27.32 -28.50 8.59
C SER A 173 -25.87 -28.11 8.30
N MET A 174 -25.61 -26.81 8.16
CA MET A 174 -24.26 -26.27 7.97
C MET A 174 -23.72 -25.72 9.29
N GLY A 175 -22.47 -26.08 9.62
CA GLY A 175 -21.79 -25.56 10.81
C GLY A 175 -21.35 -24.10 10.64
N GLU A 176 -20.94 -23.50 11.75
CA GLU A 176 -20.27 -22.19 11.76
C GLU A 176 -18.90 -22.23 11.05
N GLY A 177 -18.35 -21.05 10.76
CA GLY A 177 -17.05 -20.88 10.12
C GLY A 177 -17.10 -20.99 8.60
N SER A 178 -15.95 -21.30 7.99
CA SER A 178 -15.77 -21.31 6.53
C SER A 178 -16.42 -22.53 5.89
N GLN A 179 -17.29 -22.27 4.93
CA GLN A 179 -18.11 -23.24 4.21
C GLN A 179 -17.94 -23.05 2.69
N SER A 180 -18.24 -24.08 1.91
CA SER A 180 -18.32 -23.94 0.45
C SER A 180 -19.36 -24.85 -0.16
N VAL A 181 -20.15 -24.28 -1.06
CA VAL A 181 -21.13 -25.00 -1.88
C VAL A 181 -20.69 -24.98 -3.34
N ARG A 182 -21.12 -25.97 -4.11
CA ARG A 182 -20.82 -26.07 -5.54
C ARG A 182 -22.05 -25.71 -6.36
N TRP A 183 -21.84 -24.88 -7.36
CA TRP A 183 -22.79 -24.65 -8.44
C TRP A 183 -22.33 -25.42 -9.68
N ASP A 184 -23.27 -26.03 -10.38
CA ASP A 184 -23.07 -26.83 -11.58
C ASP A 184 -23.05 -25.99 -12.88
N GLY A 185 -23.28 -24.68 -12.78
CA GLY A 185 -23.32 -23.79 -13.93
C GLY A 185 -24.62 -23.90 -14.73
N MET A 186 -25.65 -24.56 -14.18
CA MET A 186 -26.97 -24.63 -14.79
C MET A 186 -27.83 -23.48 -14.29
N ALA A 187 -28.61 -22.90 -15.19
CA ALA A 187 -29.61 -21.90 -14.89
C ALA A 187 -30.95 -22.55 -14.50
N LEU A 188 -31.87 -21.77 -13.91
CA LEU A 188 -33.20 -22.23 -13.49
C LEU A 188 -34.06 -22.80 -14.64
N ASP A 189 -33.78 -22.39 -15.88
CA ASP A 189 -34.45 -22.90 -17.09
C ASP A 189 -33.89 -24.25 -17.58
N GLY A 190 -32.89 -24.81 -16.89
CA GLY A 190 -32.22 -26.06 -17.23
C GLY A 190 -31.14 -25.91 -18.31
N ASN A 191 -30.92 -24.71 -18.84
CA ASN A 191 -29.85 -24.43 -19.79
C ASN A 191 -28.53 -24.15 -19.05
N VAL A 192 -27.43 -24.28 -19.80
CA VAL A 192 -26.11 -23.87 -19.31
C VAL A 192 -26.10 -22.34 -19.19
N ALA A 193 -25.71 -21.84 -18.03
CA ALA A 193 -25.54 -20.42 -17.80
C ALA A 193 -24.42 -19.86 -18.72
N VAL A 194 -24.58 -18.64 -19.21
CA VAL A 194 -23.59 -18.04 -20.11
C VAL A 194 -22.32 -17.64 -19.36
N LYS A 195 -21.22 -17.45 -20.09
CA LYS A 195 -20.00 -16.86 -19.53
C LYS A 195 -20.28 -15.43 -19.03
N ASP A 196 -20.19 -15.21 -17.73
CA ASP A 196 -20.41 -13.90 -17.10
C ASP A 196 -19.73 -13.83 -15.71
N ASN A 197 -19.70 -12.64 -15.12
CA ASN A 197 -19.42 -12.44 -13.71
C ASN A 197 -20.76 -12.51 -12.95
N TYR A 198 -20.90 -13.54 -12.13
CA TYR A 198 -22.11 -13.75 -11.33
C TYR A 198 -21.91 -13.22 -9.91
N ARG A 199 -22.96 -12.63 -9.33
CA ARG A 199 -23.01 -12.30 -7.91
C ARG A 199 -23.74 -13.41 -7.17
N PHE A 200 -23.27 -13.81 -5.99
CA PHE A 200 -24.05 -14.70 -5.14
C PHE A 200 -24.28 -14.12 -3.75
N GLU A 201 -25.38 -14.54 -3.13
CA GLU A 201 -25.80 -14.12 -1.80
C GLU A 201 -26.15 -15.35 -0.99
N VAL A 202 -25.79 -15.34 0.30
CA VAL A 202 -26.05 -16.43 1.23
C VAL A 202 -26.97 -15.93 2.34
N THR A 203 -28.15 -16.54 2.42
CA THR A 203 -29.10 -16.37 3.51
C THR A 203 -29.14 -17.66 4.32
N ALA A 204 -29.01 -17.57 5.64
CA ALA A 204 -29.04 -18.71 6.54
C ALA A 204 -30.15 -18.56 7.58
N PHE A 205 -30.59 -19.68 8.14
CA PHE A 205 -31.61 -19.76 9.18
C PHE A 205 -31.11 -20.68 10.29
N ASP A 206 -31.26 -20.28 11.54
CA ASP A 206 -30.92 -21.10 12.70
C ASP A 206 -32.03 -22.14 13.02
N GLU A 207 -31.90 -22.87 14.13
CA GLU A 207 -32.88 -23.87 14.55
C GLU A 207 -34.28 -23.30 14.82
N GLU A 208 -34.35 -22.04 15.24
CA GLU A 208 -35.57 -21.30 15.54
C GLU A 208 -36.15 -20.60 14.28
N MET A 209 -35.54 -20.82 13.11
CA MET A 209 -35.87 -20.17 11.84
C MET A 209 -35.60 -18.65 11.82
N ASN A 210 -34.76 -18.14 12.73
CA ASN A 210 -34.31 -16.76 12.65
C ASN A 210 -33.33 -16.60 11.50
N LYS A 211 -33.57 -15.58 10.66
CA LYS A 211 -32.76 -15.29 9.49
C LYS A 211 -31.48 -14.55 9.87
N PHE A 212 -30.35 -15.02 9.36
CA PHE A 212 -29.06 -14.30 9.38
C PHE A 212 -28.34 -14.38 8.03
N ARG A 213 -27.29 -13.57 7.85
CA ARG A 213 -26.57 -13.44 6.58
C ARG A 213 -25.24 -14.19 6.63
N GLY A 214 -24.94 -14.98 5.60
CA GLY A 214 -23.61 -15.53 5.38
C GLY A 214 -22.68 -14.51 4.71
N LYS A 215 -21.41 -14.48 5.10
CA LYS A 215 -20.39 -13.61 4.51
C LYS A 215 -19.80 -14.32 3.30
N THR A 216 -20.04 -13.80 2.10
CA THR A 216 -19.55 -14.41 0.86
C THR A 216 -18.07 -14.13 0.66
N LYS A 217 -17.38 -15.09 0.03
CA LYS A 217 -15.97 -14.99 -0.30
C LYS A 217 -15.79 -15.10 -1.81
N SER A 218 -14.73 -14.50 -2.32
CA SER A 218 -14.32 -14.58 -3.72
C SER A 218 -12.94 -15.21 -3.83
N LYS A 219 -12.70 -15.93 -4.92
CA LYS A 219 -11.40 -16.47 -5.29
C LYS A 219 -10.88 -15.76 -6.52
N GLY A 220 -9.58 -15.48 -6.56
CA GLY A 220 -8.95 -14.91 -7.74
C GLY A 220 -7.47 -15.26 -7.85
N LEU A 221 -7.03 -15.54 -9.08
CA LEU A 221 -5.62 -15.67 -9.40
C LEU A 221 -4.95 -14.30 -9.37
N VAL A 222 -3.89 -14.14 -8.59
CA VAL A 222 -3.09 -12.91 -8.55
C VAL A 222 -2.20 -12.85 -9.79
N THR A 223 -2.35 -11.78 -10.56
CA THR A 223 -1.56 -11.51 -11.77
C THR A 223 -0.59 -10.35 -11.59
N GLY A 224 -0.78 -9.52 -10.57
CA GLY A 224 0.08 -8.36 -10.31
C GLY A 224 0.04 -7.93 -8.84
N VAL A 225 1.02 -7.12 -8.47
CA VAL A 225 1.14 -6.51 -7.14
C VAL A 225 1.46 -5.04 -7.32
N HIS A 226 0.67 -4.19 -6.68
CA HIS A 226 0.82 -2.74 -6.67
C HIS A 226 1.04 -2.26 -5.24
N PHE A 227 1.77 -1.16 -5.10
CA PHE A 227 2.00 -0.51 -3.81
C PHE A 227 1.41 0.88 -3.87
N GLU A 228 0.25 1.05 -3.24
CA GLU A 228 -0.50 2.30 -3.24
C GLU A 228 -0.50 2.86 -1.82
N HIS A 229 0.02 4.08 -1.62
CA HIS A 229 0.06 4.76 -0.31
C HIS A 229 0.69 3.95 0.85
N GLY A 230 1.59 3.01 0.54
CA GLY A 230 2.23 2.14 1.55
C GLY A 230 1.46 0.85 1.85
N GLU A 231 0.31 0.64 1.23
CA GLU A 231 -0.44 -0.60 1.29
C GLU A 231 -0.12 -1.50 0.09
N THR A 232 -0.12 -2.81 0.33
CA THR A 232 0.06 -3.81 -0.72
C THR A 232 -1.30 -4.17 -1.30
N VAL A 233 -1.44 -4.01 -2.62
CA VAL A 233 -2.66 -4.31 -3.36
C VAL A 233 -2.37 -5.38 -4.40
N LEU A 234 -3.12 -6.48 -4.36
CA LEU A 234 -3.05 -7.55 -5.33
C LEU A 234 -4.00 -7.26 -6.48
N GLU A 235 -3.52 -7.40 -7.72
CA GLU A 235 -4.33 -7.39 -8.92
C GLU A 235 -4.68 -8.83 -9.29
N LEU A 236 -5.97 -9.09 -9.45
CA LEU A 236 -6.49 -10.40 -9.81
C LEU A 236 -6.73 -10.50 -11.33
N LYS A 237 -6.73 -11.73 -11.87
CA LYS A 237 -6.94 -12.01 -13.31
C LYS A 237 -8.25 -11.46 -13.86
N ASN A 238 -9.25 -11.21 -13.02
CA ASN A 238 -10.51 -10.59 -13.41
C ASN A 238 -10.44 -9.05 -13.46
N GLY A 239 -9.29 -8.45 -13.16
CA GLY A 239 -9.06 -7.00 -13.07
C GLY A 239 -9.43 -6.40 -11.71
N SER A 240 -9.96 -7.18 -10.77
CA SER A 240 -10.27 -6.70 -9.42
C SER A 240 -9.00 -6.48 -8.62
N LYS A 241 -9.02 -5.48 -7.74
CA LYS A 241 -7.96 -5.19 -6.78
C LYS A 241 -8.39 -5.63 -5.38
N VAL A 242 -7.49 -6.28 -4.66
CA VAL A 242 -7.71 -6.76 -3.27
C VAL A 242 -6.53 -6.33 -2.41
N PHE A 243 -6.79 -5.70 -1.27
CA PHE A 243 -5.72 -5.40 -0.31
C PHE A 243 -5.18 -6.68 0.29
N LEU A 244 -3.87 -6.78 0.44
CA LEU A 244 -3.24 -7.97 1.03
C LEU A 244 -3.75 -8.25 2.46
N ARG A 245 -4.12 -7.22 3.22
CA ARG A 245 -4.72 -7.35 4.56
C ARG A 245 -6.08 -8.07 4.55
N ASP A 246 -6.80 -8.01 3.44
CA ASP A 246 -8.15 -8.57 3.30
C ASP A 246 -8.11 -9.99 2.70
N VAL A 247 -6.91 -10.53 2.46
CA VAL A 247 -6.70 -11.91 2.03
C VAL A 247 -6.80 -12.83 3.23
N GLU A 248 -7.76 -13.75 3.19
CA GLU A 248 -8.00 -14.73 4.26
C GLU A 248 -7.11 -15.97 4.08
N SER A 249 -6.91 -16.41 2.83
CA SER A 249 -6.03 -17.53 2.51
C SER A 249 -5.51 -17.45 1.08
N PHE A 250 -4.45 -18.19 0.79
CA PHE A 250 -3.87 -18.27 -0.55
C PHE A 250 -3.30 -19.66 -0.82
N GLY A 251 -3.26 -20.05 -2.09
CA GLY A 251 -2.78 -21.37 -2.52
C GLY A 251 -2.34 -21.39 -3.96
N LEU A 252 -1.79 -22.52 -4.41
CA LEU A 252 -1.48 -22.70 -5.83
C LEU A 252 -2.78 -22.81 -6.62
N ALA A 253 -2.80 -22.21 -7.81
CA ALA A 253 -3.91 -22.36 -8.73
C ALA A 253 -4.10 -23.85 -9.10
N LYS A 254 -5.35 -24.32 -9.20
CA LYS A 254 -5.69 -25.72 -9.51
C LYS A 254 -4.98 -26.28 -10.75
N ASN A 255 -4.72 -25.45 -11.76
CA ASN A 255 -4.02 -25.87 -12.98
C ASN A 255 -2.51 -26.11 -12.77
N GLU A 256 -1.90 -25.44 -11.79
CA GLU A 256 -0.47 -25.59 -11.49
C GLU A 256 -0.17 -26.76 -10.55
N GLN A 257 -1.10 -27.15 -9.67
CA GLN A 257 -0.96 -28.36 -8.84
C GLN A 257 -0.76 -29.61 -9.70
N ASN A 258 -1.50 -29.75 -10.80
CA ASN A 258 -1.34 -30.85 -11.75
C ASN A 258 0.05 -30.84 -12.44
N SER A 259 0.60 -29.65 -12.70
CA SER A 259 1.92 -29.51 -13.34
C SER A 259 3.06 -29.74 -12.35
N ALA A 260 2.94 -29.27 -11.11
CA ALA A 260 3.93 -29.46 -10.05
C ALA A 260 4.01 -30.93 -9.60
N ILE A 261 2.87 -31.62 -9.45
CA ILE A 261 2.82 -33.06 -9.14
C ILE A 261 3.42 -33.88 -10.29
N LYS A 262 3.17 -33.50 -11.54
CA LYS A 262 3.75 -34.17 -12.72
C LYS A 262 5.26 -33.98 -12.83
N ASN A 263 5.81 -32.88 -12.32
CA ASN A 263 7.23 -32.56 -12.36
C ASN A 263 8.02 -33.06 -11.13
N MET A 264 7.35 -33.45 -10.02
CA MET A 264 7.98 -34.02 -8.83
C MET A 264 8.88 -35.26 -9.09
N PRO A 265 8.51 -36.22 -9.96
CA PRO A 265 9.37 -37.35 -10.29
C PRO A 265 10.69 -36.91 -10.97
N GLY A 266 10.62 -35.90 -11.85
CA GLY A 266 11.79 -35.36 -12.55
C GLY A 266 12.73 -34.60 -11.61
N LEU A 267 12.19 -33.84 -10.66
CA LEU A 267 12.96 -33.13 -9.63
C LEU A 267 13.71 -34.09 -8.70
N LYS A 268 13.07 -35.18 -8.26
CA LYS A 268 13.73 -36.23 -7.45
C LYS A 268 14.84 -36.93 -8.24
N LYS A 269 14.63 -37.20 -9.53
CA LYS A 269 15.63 -37.82 -10.40
C LYS A 269 16.83 -36.90 -10.66
N ASN A 270 16.58 -35.62 -10.88
CA ASN A 270 17.64 -34.61 -11.06
C ASN A 270 18.42 -34.35 -9.77
N ALA A 271 17.74 -34.33 -8.62
CA ALA A 271 18.40 -34.20 -7.31
C ALA A 271 19.29 -35.42 -6.99
N ALA A 272 18.81 -36.64 -7.28
CA ALA A 272 19.61 -37.87 -7.12
C ALA A 272 20.82 -37.91 -8.08
N GLN A 273 20.65 -37.45 -9.33
CA GLN A 273 21.75 -37.34 -10.29
C GLN A 273 22.78 -36.27 -9.89
N ALA A 274 22.34 -35.16 -9.30
CA ALA A 274 23.23 -34.13 -8.78
C ALA A 274 24.02 -34.67 -7.57
N TYR A 275 23.38 -35.40 -6.67
CA TYR A 275 24.03 -36.00 -5.50
C TYR A 275 25.12 -37.01 -5.91
N ASN A 276 24.80 -37.91 -6.84
CA ASN A 276 25.76 -38.91 -7.33
C ASN A 276 26.95 -38.28 -8.09
N LYS A 277 26.74 -37.14 -8.77
CA LYS A 277 27.84 -36.40 -9.43
C LYS A 277 28.80 -35.77 -8.43
N VAL A 278 28.30 -35.24 -7.32
CA VAL A 278 29.16 -34.67 -6.26
C VAL A 278 29.97 -35.78 -5.58
N GLU A 279 29.35 -36.94 -5.30
CA GLU A 279 30.03 -38.08 -4.67
C GLU A 279 31.15 -38.66 -5.56
N SER A 280 30.98 -38.63 -6.89
CA SER A 280 32.02 -39.02 -7.86
C SER A 280 33.18 -38.02 -8.03
N GLN A 281 33.07 -36.82 -7.47
CA GLN A 281 34.12 -35.79 -7.50
C GLN A 281 34.90 -35.70 -6.18
N VAL A 282 34.42 -36.36 -5.13
CA VAL A 282 34.99 -36.33 -3.77
C VAL A 282 35.73 -37.63 -3.41
N ASN A 283 35.62 -38.66 -4.26
CA ASN A 283 36.45 -39.88 -4.24
C ASN A 283 37.37 -39.91 -5.46
#